data_AF-A0A5N9EQ55-F1
#
_entry.id   AF-A0A5N9EQ55-F1
#
_cell.length_a   1.000
_cell.length_b   1.000
_cell.length_c   1.000
_cell.angle_alpha   90.00
_cell.angle_beta   90.00
_cell.angle_gamma   90.00
#
_symmetry.space_group_name_H-M   'P 1'
#
loop_
_entity.id
_entity.type
_entity.pdbx_description
1 polymer ?
#
loop_
_entity_poly.entity_id
_entity_poly.type
_entity_poly.pdbx_seq_one_letter_code
_entity_poly.pdbx_strand_id
1 'polypeptide(L)'
;MINIYASKNIGQRSLNTFFFILITIIFYSYSFSATVEAGYSEQPQSLVAIEDPVLENWIRNRLNKPNGEITASDWLGITEIELEEANLTSLAGLENVTNLTRVYVRDNRITDLPPL
;
A
#
# COMPACT_ATOMS: atom_id res chain seq x y z
N MET A 1 77.18 -18.55 -1.06
CA MET A 1 76.21 -17.47 -0.84
C MET A 1 74.90 -17.89 -1.48
N ILE A 2 73.87 -18.24 -0.71
CA ILE A 2 72.56 -18.62 -1.26
C ILE A 2 71.57 -17.58 -0.76
N ASN A 3 71.08 -16.76 -1.69
CA ASN A 3 70.10 -15.71 -1.43
C ASN A 3 68.71 -16.31 -1.68
N ILE A 4 67.95 -16.59 -0.63
CA ILE A 4 66.62 -17.18 -0.72
C ILE A 4 65.60 -16.05 -0.69
N TYR A 5 65.12 -15.64 -1.87
CA TYR A 5 63.91 -14.83 -2.00
C TYR A 5 62.71 -15.76 -2.18
N ALA A 6 62.04 -16.12 -1.09
CA ALA A 6 60.70 -16.69 -1.17
C ALA A 6 59.97 -16.48 0.16
N SER A 7 59.09 -15.47 0.23
CA SER A 7 57.79 -15.54 0.93
C SER A 7 57.16 -14.15 1.01
N LYS A 8 56.42 -13.73 -0.03
CA LYS A 8 55.48 -12.60 0.08
C LYS A 8 54.32 -12.74 -0.89
N ASN A 9 53.70 -13.93 -0.98
CA ASN A 9 52.60 -14.14 -1.93
C ASN A 9 51.37 -14.86 -1.35
N ILE A 10 51.41 -15.25 -0.06
CA ILE A 10 50.30 -15.97 0.59
C ILE A 10 49.31 -14.98 1.25
N GLY A 11 49.81 -13.91 1.89
CA GLY A 11 48.96 -12.88 2.52
C GLY A 11 48.24 -11.94 1.54
N GLN A 12 48.79 -11.71 0.34
CA GLN A 12 48.14 -10.86 -0.67
C GLN A 12 46.95 -11.57 -1.34
N ARG A 13 47.02 -12.90 -1.48
CA ARG A 13 45.97 -13.73 -2.08
C ARG A 13 44.73 -13.84 -1.19
N SER A 14 44.91 -13.98 0.12
CA SER A 14 43.79 -13.98 1.09
C SER A 14 43.13 -12.61 1.20
N LEU A 15 43.93 -11.53 1.18
CA LEU A 15 43.44 -10.16 1.22
C LEU A 15 42.56 -9.83 -0.02
N ASN A 16 43.04 -10.17 -1.22
CA ASN A 16 42.25 -9.96 -2.45
C ASN A 16 40.93 -10.75 -2.42
N THR A 17 40.96 -12.00 -1.96
CA THR A 17 39.76 -12.84 -1.84
C THR A 17 38.73 -12.22 -0.88
N PHE A 18 39.19 -11.66 0.24
CA PHE A 18 38.33 -10.96 1.20
C PHE A 18 37.68 -9.71 0.59
N PHE A 19 38.45 -8.90 -0.15
CA PHE A 19 37.90 -7.74 -0.86
C PHE A 19 36.87 -8.14 -1.93
N PHE A 20 37.10 -9.23 -2.66
CA PHE A 20 36.12 -9.75 -3.63
C PHE A 20 34.81 -10.18 -2.95
N ILE A 21 34.87 -10.85 -1.79
CA ILE A 21 33.67 -11.28 -1.04
C ILE A 21 32.92 -10.06 -0.47
N LEU A 22 33.63 -9.04 0.03
CA LEU A 22 32.99 -7.81 0.50
C LEU A 22 32.26 -7.08 -0.63
N ILE A 23 32.88 -6.96 -1.81
CA ILE A 23 32.28 -6.29 -2.96
C ILE A 23 31.02 -7.04 -3.43
N THR A 24 31.02 -8.37 -3.46
CA THR A 24 29.85 -9.16 -3.87
C THR A 24 28.71 -9.04 -2.85
N ILE A 25 29.00 -9.00 -1.55
CA ILE A 25 27.99 -8.77 -0.50
C ILE A 25 27.37 -7.38 -0.65
N ILE A 26 28.19 -6.34 -0.85
CA ILE A 26 27.70 -4.98 -1.05
C ILE A 26 26.83 -4.91 -2.30
N PHE A 27 27.28 -5.49 -3.41
CA PHE A 27 26.52 -5.52 -4.68
C PHE A 27 25.20 -6.27 -4.56
N TYR A 28 25.19 -7.39 -3.83
CA TYR A 28 23.99 -8.17 -3.56
C TYR A 28 23.01 -7.41 -2.65
N SER A 29 23.50 -6.73 -1.60
CA SER A 29 22.67 -5.89 -0.72
C SER A 29 22.06 -4.70 -1.46
N TYR A 30 22.81 -4.08 -2.37
CA TYR A 30 22.31 -2.97 -3.19
C TYR A 30 21.24 -3.44 -4.18
N SER A 31 21.46 -4.60 -4.80
CA SER A 31 20.49 -5.22 -5.71
C SER A 31 19.21 -5.61 -4.97
N PHE A 32 19.34 -6.17 -3.76
CA PHE A 32 18.21 -6.51 -2.91
C PHE A 32 17.41 -5.27 -2.51
N SER A 33 18.06 -4.20 -2.04
CA SER A 33 17.40 -2.93 -1.73
C SER A 33 16.72 -2.30 -2.95
N ALA A 34 17.35 -2.34 -4.13
CA ALA A 34 16.75 -1.83 -5.38
C ALA A 34 15.52 -2.63 -5.81
N THR A 35 15.51 -3.96 -5.59
CA THR A 35 14.33 -4.80 -5.84
C THR A 35 13.21 -4.58 -4.82
N VAL A 36 13.56 -4.26 -3.58
CA VAL A 36 12.63 -3.88 -2.50
C VAL A 36 11.98 -2.55 -2.88
N GLU A 37 12.75 -1.51 -3.18
CA GLU A 37 12.22 -0.17 -3.49
C GLU A 37 11.37 -0.12 -4.77
N ALA A 38 11.67 -0.92 -5.79
CA ALA A 38 10.82 -1.06 -6.98
C ALA A 38 9.52 -1.85 -6.75
N GLY A 39 9.39 -2.55 -5.61
CA GLY A 39 8.22 -3.35 -5.22
C GLY A 39 7.32 -2.71 -4.16
N TYR A 40 7.82 -1.71 -3.41
CA TYR A 40 6.99 -0.87 -2.55
C TYR A 40 6.51 0.34 -3.35
N SER A 41 5.56 0.12 -4.26
CA SER A 41 4.60 1.20 -4.48
C SER A 41 3.88 1.39 -3.15
N GLU A 42 4.23 2.43 -2.40
CA GLU A 42 3.23 3.09 -1.56
C GLU A 42 2.16 3.58 -2.53
N GLN A 43 1.28 2.68 -2.96
CA GLN A 43 -0.07 3.07 -3.33
C GLN A 43 -0.52 3.83 -2.09
N PRO A 44 -0.73 5.16 -2.17
CA PRO A 44 -1.33 5.86 -1.05
C PRO A 44 -2.54 5.03 -0.69
N GLN A 45 -2.64 4.52 0.55
CA GLN A 45 -3.84 3.84 1.03
C GLN A 45 -4.98 4.74 0.59
N SER A 46 -5.66 4.36 -0.50
CA SER A 46 -6.32 5.38 -1.30
C SER A 46 -7.41 5.88 -0.39
N LEU A 47 -7.27 7.13 0.04
CA LEU A 47 -8.22 7.78 0.91
C LEU A 47 -9.51 7.71 0.11
N VAL A 48 -10.43 6.88 0.57
CA VAL A 48 -11.80 6.93 0.10
C VAL A 48 -12.34 8.22 0.71
N ALA A 49 -12.06 9.33 0.03
CA ALA A 49 -12.60 10.63 0.39
C ALA A 49 -14.09 10.56 0.05
N ILE A 50 -14.91 10.45 1.09
CA ILE A 50 -16.35 10.40 0.95
C ILE A 50 -16.82 11.84 0.89
N GLU A 51 -17.31 12.25 -0.28
CA GLU A 51 -17.71 13.65 -0.48
C GLU A 51 -19.04 13.97 0.22
N ASP A 52 -19.94 12.99 0.30
CA ASP A 52 -21.27 13.20 0.85
C ASP A 52 -21.31 12.94 2.37
N PRO A 53 -21.71 13.93 3.19
CA PRO A 53 -21.75 13.79 4.64
C PRO A 53 -22.79 12.76 5.12
N VAL A 54 -23.85 12.50 4.35
CA VAL A 54 -24.84 11.46 4.66
C VAL A 54 -24.20 10.08 4.53
N LEU A 55 -23.46 9.86 3.45
CA LEU A 55 -22.73 8.62 3.22
C LEU A 55 -21.64 8.42 4.28
N GLU A 56 -20.85 9.45 4.57
CA GLU A 56 -19.82 9.38 5.61
C GLU A 56 -20.43 9.03 6.98
N ASN A 57 -21.51 9.70 7.38
CA ASN A 57 -22.16 9.44 8.66
C ASN A 57 -22.74 8.02 8.72
N TRP A 58 -23.35 7.52 7.64
CA TRP A 58 -23.83 6.14 7.58
C TRP A 58 -22.70 5.13 7.79
N ILE A 59 -21.55 5.35 7.16
CA ILE A 59 -20.38 4.46 7.28
C ILE A 59 -19.81 4.51 8.69
N ARG A 60 -19.65 5.71 9.26
CA ARG A 60 -19.19 5.88 10.65
C ARG A 60 -20.08 5.15 11.64
N ASN A 61 -21.40 5.23 11.45
CA ASN A 61 -22.36 4.49 12.27
C ASN A 61 -22.24 2.98 12.06
N ARG A 62 -22.09 2.53 10.82
CA ARG A 62 -21.95 1.10 10.47
C ARG A 62 -20.69 0.48 11.07
N LEU A 63 -19.60 1.25 11.11
CA LEU A 63 -18.30 0.84 11.67
C LEU A 63 -18.18 1.08 13.19
N ASN A 64 -19.17 1.73 13.81
CA ASN A 64 -19.09 2.23 15.19
C ASN A 64 -17.82 3.07 15.43
N LYS A 65 -17.47 3.92 14.44
CA LYS A 65 -16.23 4.71 14.37
C LYS A 65 -16.56 6.19 14.11
N PRO A 66 -17.01 6.93 15.14
CA PRO A 66 -17.47 8.31 14.97
C PRO A 66 -16.34 9.28 14.60
N ASN A 67 -15.09 8.96 14.95
CA ASN A 67 -13.92 9.81 14.72
C ASN A 67 -12.78 9.00 14.10
N GLY A 68 -11.83 9.72 13.51
CA GLY A 68 -10.66 9.14 12.87
C GLY A 68 -10.89 8.77 11.42
N GLU A 69 -9.81 8.35 10.77
CA GLU A 69 -9.78 8.05 9.34
C GLU A 69 -10.51 6.75 9.02
N ILE A 70 -11.25 6.73 7.91
CA ILE A 70 -11.86 5.53 7.35
C ILE A 70 -10.86 4.94 6.36
N THR A 71 -10.40 3.72 6.64
CA THR A 71 -9.37 3.03 5.87
C THR A 71 -9.98 2.03 4.90
N ALA A 72 -9.24 1.62 3.86
CA ALA A 72 -9.69 0.55 2.95
C ALA A 72 -10.04 -0.76 3.66
N SER A 73 -9.37 -1.07 4.79
CA SER A 73 -9.71 -2.23 5.61
C SER A 73 -11.08 -2.11 6.29
N ASP A 74 -11.50 -0.89 6.65
CA ASP A 74 -12.81 -0.68 7.24
C ASP A 74 -13.93 -1.01 6.24
N TRP A 75 -13.68 -0.79 4.95
CA TRP A 75 -14.58 -1.11 3.85
C TRP A 75 -14.71 -2.61 3.54
N LEU A 76 -13.78 -3.45 3.99
CA LEU A 76 -13.84 -4.91 3.77
C LEU A 76 -15.08 -5.55 4.39
N GLY A 77 -15.61 -4.97 5.48
CA GLY A 77 -16.80 -5.47 6.16
C GLY A 77 -18.13 -4.98 5.56
N ILE A 78 -18.10 -4.07 4.59
CA ILE A 78 -19.30 -3.44 4.03
C ILE A 78 -19.59 -4.06 2.67
N THR A 79 -20.60 -4.93 2.62
CA THR A 79 -21.04 -5.60 1.38
C THR A 79 -22.33 -5.05 0.82
N GLU A 80 -23.03 -4.21 1.59
CA GLU A 80 -24.37 -3.71 1.27
C GLU A 80 -24.56 -2.32 1.86
N ILE A 81 -25.05 -1.38 1.04
CA ILE A 81 -25.43 -0.02 1.45
C ILE A 81 -26.93 0.13 1.25
N GLU A 82 -27.61 0.60 2.29
CA GLU A 82 -29.04 0.89 2.27
C GLU A 82 -29.27 2.29 2.86
N LEU A 83 -29.64 3.21 1.98
CA LEU A 83 -29.87 4.63 2.26
C LEU A 83 -31.10 5.06 1.47
N GLU A 84 -32.30 4.87 2.03
CA GLU A 84 -33.55 5.36 1.42
C GLU A 84 -33.97 6.70 2.04
N GLU A 85 -34.47 7.63 1.23
CA GLU A 85 -34.97 8.95 1.68
C GLU A 85 -33.96 9.79 2.51
N ALA A 86 -32.65 9.56 2.29
CA ALA A 86 -31.59 10.11 3.15
C ALA A 86 -31.06 11.48 2.69
N ASN A 87 -31.60 12.05 1.61
CA ASN A 87 -31.07 13.23 0.91
C ASN A 87 -29.63 13.06 0.43
N LEU A 88 -29.21 11.83 0.10
CA LEU A 88 -27.90 11.54 -0.46
C LEU A 88 -27.75 12.24 -1.82
N THR A 89 -26.62 12.91 -2.05
CA THR A 89 -26.35 13.71 -3.26
C THR A 89 -25.23 13.15 -4.12
N SER A 90 -24.27 12.43 -3.53
CA SER A 90 -23.14 11.82 -4.26
C SER A 90 -22.81 10.42 -3.74
N LEU A 91 -22.39 9.56 -4.67
CA LEU A 91 -21.79 8.25 -4.38
C LEU A 91 -20.27 8.24 -4.60
N ALA A 92 -19.67 9.41 -4.85
CA ALA A 92 -18.24 9.55 -5.05
C ALA A 92 -17.46 8.97 -3.86
N GLY A 93 -16.38 8.25 -4.17
CA GLY A 93 -15.59 7.49 -3.21
C GLY A 93 -15.99 6.03 -3.08
N LEU A 94 -17.16 5.61 -3.59
CA LEU A 94 -17.51 4.18 -3.64
C LEU A 94 -16.75 3.39 -4.72
N GLU A 95 -16.04 4.06 -5.64
CA GLU A 95 -15.40 3.41 -6.80
C GLU A 95 -14.32 2.38 -6.39
N ASN A 96 -13.74 2.56 -5.21
CA ASN A 96 -12.68 1.68 -4.69
C ASN A 96 -13.21 0.60 -3.73
N VAL A 97 -14.52 0.54 -3.51
CA VAL A 97 -15.16 -0.40 -2.58
C VAL A 97 -15.52 -1.69 -3.31
N THR A 98 -14.51 -2.51 -3.59
CA THR A 98 -14.64 -3.74 -4.41
C THR A 98 -15.47 -4.85 -3.78
N ASN A 99 -15.77 -4.76 -2.47
CA ASN A 99 -16.52 -5.77 -1.72
C ASN A 99 -18.03 -5.54 -1.75
N LEU A 100 -18.46 -4.39 -2.31
CA LEU A 100 -19.85 -3.97 -2.33
C LEU A 100 -20.63 -4.79 -3.36
N THR A 101 -21.69 -5.44 -2.90
CA THR A 101 -22.52 -6.33 -3.74
C THR A 101 -23.92 -5.78 -4.00
N ARG A 102 -24.38 -4.87 -3.13
CA ARG A 102 -25.73 -4.29 -3.20
C ARG A 102 -25.70 -2.83 -2.76
N VAL A 103 -26.39 -1.98 -3.52
CA VAL A 103 -26.55 -0.56 -3.24
C VAL A 103 -28.02 -0.20 -3.44
N TYR A 104 -28.71 0.09 -2.35
CA TYR A 104 -30.09 0.58 -2.33
C TYR A 104 -30.10 2.03 -1.91
N VAL A 105 -30.29 2.92 -2.88
CA VAL A 105 -30.24 4.38 -2.68
C VAL A 105 -31.49 5.09 -3.21
N ARG A 106 -32.67 4.46 -3.04
CA ARG A 106 -33.95 4.99 -3.54
C ARG A 106 -34.30 6.31 -2.87
N ASP A 107 -35.03 7.16 -3.59
CA ASP A 107 -35.61 8.41 -3.07
C ASP A 107 -34.56 9.38 -2.52
N ASN A 108 -33.40 9.43 -3.18
CA ASN A 108 -32.33 10.38 -2.92
C ASN A 108 -32.19 11.42 -4.04
N ARG A 109 -31.21 12.31 -3.89
CA ARG A 109 -30.93 13.42 -4.80
C ARG A 109 -29.63 13.22 -5.58
N ILE A 110 -29.28 11.96 -5.82
CA ILE A 110 -28.09 11.60 -6.59
C ILE A 110 -28.31 12.00 -8.04
N THR A 111 -27.46 12.88 -8.56
CA THR A 111 -27.54 13.36 -9.94
C THR A 111 -26.55 12.70 -10.87
N ASP A 112 -25.53 12.03 -10.31
CA ASP A 112 -24.49 11.34 -11.06
C ASP A 112 -24.18 9.99 -10.41
N LEU A 113 -23.94 8.99 -11.25
CA LEU A 113 -23.57 7.65 -10.84
C LEU A 113 -22.12 7.42 -11.29
N PRO A 114 -21.13 7.60 -10.39
CA PRO A 114 -19.76 7.25 -10.71
C PRO A 114 -19.66 5.75 -11.00
N PRO A 115 -18.55 5.28 -11.60
CA PRO A 115 -18.31 3.85 -11.73
C PRO A 115 -18.40 3.16 -10.36
N LEU A 116 -19.28 2.16 -10.25
CA LEU A 116 -19.48 1.32 -9.06
C LEU A 116 -19.03 -0.11 -9.33
#